data_AF-A0A1Y1VN08-F1
#
_entry.id   AF-A0A1Y1VN08-F1
#
_cell.length_a   1.000
_cell.length_b   1.000
_cell.length_c   1.000
_cell.angle_alpha   90.00
_cell.angle_beta   90.00
_cell.angle_gamma   90.00
#
_symmetry.space_group_name_H-M   'P 1'
#
loop_
_entity.id
_entity.type
_entity.pdbx_description
1 polymer ?
#
loop_
_entity_poly.entity_id
_entity_poly.type
_entity_poly.pdbx_seq_one_letter_code
_entity_poly.pdbx_strand_id
1 'polypeptide(L)'
;MSNAFNSGSVRKGSYTSTYIEKSTLEMIANQKEKKEKLKGIQFETKIQPCNSNPFWGEYFEIILEKNFYSVKIELFLKNAILNFPVGEIYLYKRDLESKHLGEVICAWKPLNSKNVTMKKEINDNGYSHIFEAINEDDRIYDCIVCENIIMDEGLKCTHCHITTHIKCSQSLCNCEACGSLRIEYRYIDFPILPLKNYHTLQDLIVDEKMNIVNLISKSCDTKDEAAREIVSILNEGNLVIPFLSYQCKMEISNTKTHETLFRGSSFCTKGVDYYMKIICKDYLEETIGAIIKRIVKQHKDCEIDPSKLLNESGEYILNAEEVPEENIENLKEYSRIILDSIFENSTKFPEELEELFSNIQEYAIEQFPDVKDIRYSAISAFIFLRLFSPAILNPQLFGLIDEILKTREVRTLTLISKFVQQTANLVESKNSKEEYMNVLNDLIKEYIPQIKKYIDSITRIQHRSNIKPKKIFFGIFKKKENEIGKFEDKQK
;
A
#
# COMPACT_ATOMS: atom_id res chain seq x y z
N MET A 1 -20.39 -19.19 5.37
CA MET A 1 -20.70 -20.10 4.26
C MET A 1 -20.04 -19.55 3.01
N SER A 2 -19.19 -20.38 2.42
CA SER A 2 -18.78 -20.43 1.00
C SER A 2 -18.88 -19.14 0.16
N ASN A 3 -17.77 -18.77 -0.47
CA ASN A 3 -17.75 -18.91 -1.93
C ASN A 3 -16.33 -19.15 -2.44
N ALA A 4 -16.22 -20.22 -3.23
CA ALA A 4 -15.05 -20.70 -3.91
C ALA A 4 -14.93 -20.05 -5.31
N PHE A 5 -13.68 -19.84 -5.71
CA PHE A 5 -13.11 -19.82 -7.07
C PHE A 5 -13.98 -19.46 -8.29
N ASN A 6 -13.57 -18.41 -9.01
CA ASN A 6 -12.93 -18.53 -10.34
C ASN A 6 -12.53 -17.12 -10.85
N SER A 7 -11.23 -16.83 -10.98
CA SER A 7 -10.36 -17.03 -12.15
C SER A 7 -10.47 -15.88 -13.17
N GLY A 8 -9.34 -15.20 -13.42
CA GLY A 8 -9.25 -14.06 -14.32
C GLY A 8 -7.98 -13.26 -14.06
N SER A 9 -6.91 -13.62 -14.76
CA SER A 9 -5.57 -13.03 -14.67
C SER A 9 -5.53 -11.54 -15.01
N VAL A 10 -5.01 -10.70 -14.11
CA VAL A 10 -4.53 -9.35 -14.42
C VAL A 10 -3.14 -9.16 -13.83
N ARG A 11 -2.11 -9.14 -14.69
CA ARG A 11 -0.73 -8.83 -14.29
C ARG A 11 -0.49 -7.32 -14.44
N LYS A 12 -0.06 -6.57 -13.42
CA LYS A 12 0.49 -5.19 -13.52
C LYS A 12 2.01 -5.20 -13.76
N GLY A 13 2.57 -4.18 -14.43
CA GLY A 13 3.94 -4.19 -14.97
C GLY A 13 4.73 -2.96 -14.52
N SER A 14 6.04 -3.16 -14.37
CA SER A 14 7.06 -2.14 -14.08
C SER A 14 7.50 -1.39 -15.35
N TYR A 15 8.08 -0.20 -15.17
CA TYR A 15 8.54 0.70 -16.24
C TYR A 15 10.06 0.94 -16.15
N THR A 16 10.71 1.10 -17.29
CA THR A 16 12.09 1.58 -17.44
C THR A 16 12.13 2.79 -18.39
N SER A 17 13.06 3.72 -18.16
CA SER A 17 13.29 4.88 -19.03
C SER A 17 14.66 4.83 -19.69
N THR A 18 14.75 5.28 -20.94
CA THR A 18 16.00 5.49 -21.66
C THR A 18 16.07 6.95 -22.10
N TYR A 19 17.24 7.57 -21.88
CA TYR A 19 17.56 8.96 -22.15
C TYR A 19 18.05 9.11 -23.60
N ILE A 20 17.68 10.21 -24.29
CA ILE A 20 18.43 10.73 -25.45
C ILE A 20 18.95 12.11 -25.07
N GLU A 21 20.26 12.31 -25.24
CA GLU A 21 21.01 13.50 -24.83
C GLU A 21 20.65 14.77 -25.61
N LYS A 22 20.70 15.87 -24.86
CA LYS A 22 20.32 17.25 -25.21
C LYS A 22 21.23 17.92 -26.23
N SER A 23 22.44 17.40 -26.48
CA SER A 23 23.41 18.03 -27.39
C SER A 23 22.98 18.04 -28.86
N THR A 24 22.00 17.22 -29.27
CA THR A 24 21.55 17.11 -30.67
C THR A 24 20.35 18.00 -31.03
N LEU A 25 19.69 18.66 -30.06
CA LEU A 25 18.52 19.53 -30.33
C LEU A 25 18.76 21.02 -30.05
N GLU A 26 19.91 21.39 -29.48
CA GLU A 26 20.25 22.77 -29.13
C GLU A 26 20.72 23.66 -30.30
N MET A 27 20.75 23.17 -31.55
CA MET A 27 21.00 24.04 -32.71
C MET A 27 19.76 24.73 -33.32
N ILE A 28 18.52 24.33 -33.01
CA ILE A 28 17.37 24.72 -33.85
C ILE A 28 16.31 25.62 -33.20
N ALA A 29 16.18 25.74 -31.88
CA ALA A 29 14.94 26.35 -31.36
C ALA A 29 15.10 27.41 -30.25
N ASN A 30 16.22 28.15 -30.23
CA ASN A 30 16.38 29.34 -29.38
C ASN A 30 16.93 30.58 -30.13
N GLN A 31 16.12 31.10 -31.06
CA GLN A 31 15.78 32.53 -31.19
C GLN A 31 14.24 32.61 -31.29
N LYS A 32 13.46 33.34 -30.46
CA LYS A 32 13.71 34.03 -29.20
C LYS A 32 12.37 34.14 -28.43
N GLU A 33 12.44 33.79 -27.14
CA GLU A 33 11.78 34.45 -26.00
C GLU A 33 10.24 34.46 -25.86
N LYS A 34 9.73 33.43 -25.16
CA LYS A 34 8.97 33.49 -23.87
C LYS A 34 8.12 32.23 -23.68
N LYS A 35 8.78 31.12 -23.36
CA LYS A 35 8.17 29.86 -22.86
C LYS A 35 9.05 29.20 -21.79
N GLU A 36 9.55 29.96 -20.83
CA GLU A 36 10.20 29.39 -19.64
C GLU A 36 9.81 30.17 -18.39
N LYS A 37 8.78 29.66 -17.71
CA LYS A 37 8.57 29.73 -16.25
C LYS A 37 7.37 28.84 -15.96
N LEU A 38 7.59 27.52 -16.00
CA LEU A 38 6.75 26.47 -15.40
C LEU A 38 7.46 25.12 -15.67
N LYS A 39 8.58 24.90 -14.99
CA LYS A 39 9.09 23.54 -14.71
C LYS A 39 9.31 23.46 -13.20
N GLY A 40 8.19 23.42 -12.47
CA GLY A 40 8.14 22.79 -11.15
C GLY A 40 8.28 21.29 -11.39
N ILE A 41 9.35 20.70 -10.86
CA ILE A 41 9.32 19.78 -9.71
C ILE A 41 8.52 18.51 -10.07
N GLN A 42 9.22 17.38 -10.02
CA GLN A 42 8.70 16.04 -10.25
C GLN A 42 8.57 15.37 -8.90
N PHE A 43 7.38 14.88 -8.56
CA PHE A 43 7.19 13.96 -7.44
C PHE A 43 6.71 12.60 -7.95
N GLU A 44 7.31 11.57 -7.37
CA GLU A 44 7.05 10.16 -7.56
C GLU A 44 6.09 9.71 -6.44
N THR A 45 4.92 9.16 -6.76
CA THR A 45 3.96 8.66 -5.76
C THR A 45 3.79 7.15 -5.91
N LYS A 46 4.12 6.40 -4.85
CA LYS A 46 3.87 4.96 -4.73
C LYS A 46 2.37 4.69 -4.61
N ILE A 47 1.85 3.76 -5.41
CA ILE A 47 0.44 3.35 -5.41
C ILE A 47 0.31 1.98 -4.72
N GLN A 48 -0.64 1.84 -3.80
CA GLN A 48 -1.01 0.57 -3.15
C GLN A 48 -2.45 0.20 -3.54
N PRO A 49 -2.73 -0.99 -4.09
CA PRO A 49 -4.07 -1.36 -4.55
C PRO A 49 -4.98 -1.85 -3.41
N CYS A 50 -6.25 -1.44 -3.43
CA CYS A 50 -7.33 -2.05 -2.66
C CYS A 50 -8.13 -2.99 -3.58
N ASN A 51 -8.33 -4.25 -3.18
CA ASN A 51 -8.95 -5.30 -4.00
C ASN A 51 -10.47 -5.11 -4.18
N SER A 52 -10.96 -5.04 -5.42
CA SER A 52 -12.20 -5.69 -5.93
C SER A 52 -12.38 -5.43 -7.43
N ASN A 53 -12.71 -6.46 -8.21
CA ASN A 53 -13.07 -6.38 -9.64
C ASN A 53 -14.50 -5.82 -9.79
N PRO A 54 -14.90 -5.15 -10.91
CA PRO A 54 -14.27 -5.11 -12.25
C PRO A 54 -14.02 -3.68 -12.77
N PHE A 55 -12.78 -3.23 -13.05
CA PHE A 55 -12.45 -1.92 -13.69
C PHE A 55 -13.08 -0.62 -13.10
N TRP A 56 -13.96 -0.73 -12.11
CA TRP A 56 -14.55 0.32 -11.28
C TRP A 56 -13.88 0.25 -9.91
N GLY A 57 -13.40 1.38 -9.39
CA GLY A 57 -13.13 1.50 -7.95
C GLY A 57 -11.67 1.42 -7.49
N GLU A 58 -10.68 1.60 -8.38
CA GLU A 58 -9.34 1.95 -7.88
C GLU A 58 -9.36 3.41 -7.38
N TYR A 59 -9.30 3.57 -6.05
CA TYR A 59 -9.17 4.88 -5.41
C TYR A 59 -7.69 5.29 -5.41
N PHE A 60 -7.42 6.47 -5.95
CA PHE A 60 -6.09 7.06 -5.95
C PHE A 60 -6.13 8.38 -5.17
N GLU A 61 -5.24 8.51 -4.20
CA GLU A 61 -4.99 9.78 -3.53
C GLU A 61 -3.67 10.34 -4.05
N ILE A 62 -3.73 11.52 -4.66
CA ILE A 62 -2.58 12.16 -5.30
C ILE A 62 -2.40 13.54 -4.68
N ILE A 63 -1.27 13.76 -4.04
CA ILE A 63 -0.88 15.09 -3.57
C ILE A 63 -0.35 15.86 -4.78
N LEU A 64 -1.06 16.93 -5.14
CA LEU A 64 -0.72 17.78 -6.28
C LEU A 64 0.11 18.98 -5.82
N GLU A 65 1.13 19.35 -6.59
CA GLU A 65 1.83 20.60 -6.37
C GLU A 65 0.92 21.79 -6.59
N LYS A 66 1.12 22.87 -5.83
CA LYS A 66 0.34 24.11 -5.96
C LYS A 66 0.23 24.64 -7.41
N ASN A 67 1.26 24.41 -8.23
CA ASN A 67 1.40 24.97 -9.58
C ASN A 67 1.08 24.00 -10.73
N PHE A 68 0.41 22.87 -10.45
CA PHE A 68 0.03 21.94 -11.52
C PHE A 68 -0.93 22.60 -12.53
N TYR A 69 -0.82 22.20 -13.81
CA TYR A 69 -1.71 22.68 -14.87
C TYR A 69 -2.85 21.71 -15.16
N SER A 70 -2.54 20.41 -15.18
CA SER A 70 -3.50 19.33 -15.42
C SER A 70 -3.01 18.02 -14.84
N VAL A 71 -3.91 17.16 -14.41
CA VAL A 71 -3.64 15.75 -14.14
C VAL A 71 -3.84 14.96 -15.44
N LYS A 72 -2.78 14.28 -15.90
CA LYS A 72 -2.82 13.43 -17.08
C LYS A 72 -2.99 11.96 -16.65
N ILE A 73 -4.04 11.32 -17.13
CA ILE A 73 -4.32 9.90 -16.91
C ILE A 73 -4.05 9.17 -18.22
N GLU A 74 -3.11 8.24 -18.22
CA GLU A 74 -2.76 7.47 -19.41
C GLU A 74 -3.20 6.01 -19.24
N LEU A 75 -3.96 5.50 -20.21
CA LEU A 75 -4.36 4.09 -20.27
C LEU A 75 -3.40 3.32 -21.17
N PHE A 76 -2.97 2.15 -20.69
CA PHE A 76 -2.14 1.22 -21.44
C PHE A 76 -2.83 -0.14 -21.52
N LEU A 77 -2.88 -0.72 -22.73
CA LEU A 77 -3.23 -2.11 -22.96
C LEU A 77 -1.99 -2.93 -22.65
N LYS A 78 -2.11 -3.83 -21.68
CA LYS A 78 -0.99 -4.65 -21.26
C LYS A 78 -0.99 -5.96 -22.02
N ASN A 79 0.03 -6.18 -22.85
CA ASN A 79 0.30 -7.50 -23.45
C ASN A 79 1.49 -8.17 -22.76
N ALA A 80 1.66 -9.48 -22.96
CA ALA A 80 2.68 -10.30 -22.26
C ALA A 80 4.14 -9.85 -22.48
N ILE A 81 4.39 -8.96 -23.45
CA ILE A 81 5.73 -8.56 -23.90
C ILE A 81 5.93 -7.04 -23.85
N LEU A 82 4.87 -6.22 -24.04
CA LEU A 82 4.94 -4.75 -24.13
C LEU A 82 3.65 -4.08 -23.60
N ASN A 83 3.79 -2.88 -23.04
CA ASN A 83 2.67 -1.99 -22.69
C ASN A 83 2.37 -1.07 -23.87
N PHE A 84 1.16 -1.15 -24.42
CA PHE A 84 0.73 -0.31 -25.54
C PHE A 84 -0.16 0.84 -25.06
N PRO A 85 0.19 2.11 -25.29
CA PRO A 85 -0.70 3.22 -24.95
C PRO A 85 -2.02 3.13 -25.74
N VAL A 86 -3.15 3.14 -25.02
CA VAL A 86 -4.51 3.13 -25.58
C VAL A 86 -5.03 4.55 -25.75
N GLY A 87 -4.81 5.39 -24.76
CA GLY A 87 -5.22 6.78 -24.82
C GLY A 87 -4.97 7.53 -23.53
N GLU A 88 -5.30 8.81 -23.54
CA GLU A 88 -5.06 9.72 -22.42
C GLU A 88 -6.24 10.65 -22.13
N ILE A 89 -6.40 11.00 -20.86
CA ILE A 89 -7.40 11.94 -20.35
C ILE A 89 -6.68 13.04 -19.58
N TYR A 90 -7.14 14.27 -19.77
CA TYR A 90 -6.64 15.44 -19.05
C TYR A 90 -7.73 15.99 -18.13
N LEU A 91 -7.40 16.16 -16.85
CA LEU A 91 -8.20 16.91 -15.89
C LEU A 91 -7.47 18.23 -15.61
N TYR A 92 -7.95 19.33 -16.21
CA TYR A 92 -7.30 20.64 -16.06
C TYR A 92 -7.62 21.25 -14.70
N LYS A 93 -6.62 21.90 -14.09
CA LYS A 93 -6.74 22.56 -12.78
C LYS A 93 -7.96 23.51 -12.71
N ARG A 94 -8.18 24.32 -13.75
CA ARG A 94 -9.33 25.23 -13.84
C ARG A 94 -10.68 24.52 -13.68
N ASP A 95 -10.80 23.30 -14.24
CA ASP A 95 -12.04 22.53 -14.23
C ASP A 95 -12.25 21.87 -12.85
N LEU A 96 -11.14 21.58 -12.14
CA LEU A 96 -11.14 21.06 -10.77
C LEU A 96 -11.48 22.15 -9.74
N GLU A 97 -10.94 23.37 -9.91
CA GLU A 97 -11.16 24.50 -9.00
C GLU A 97 -12.53 25.18 -9.20
N SER A 98 -13.09 25.12 -10.43
CA SER A 98 -14.38 25.75 -10.75
C SER A 98 -15.59 25.07 -10.10
N LYS A 99 -15.43 23.83 -9.64
CA LYS A 99 -16.47 23.04 -8.99
C LYS A 99 -16.22 23.11 -7.49
N HIS A 100 -17.27 23.25 -6.69
CA HIS A 100 -17.15 23.56 -5.26
C HIS A 100 -16.16 22.60 -4.56
N LEU A 101 -15.33 23.17 -3.69
CA LEU A 101 -14.23 22.46 -3.03
C LEU A 101 -14.73 21.19 -2.34
N GLY A 102 -14.17 20.03 -2.69
CA GLY A 102 -14.48 18.75 -2.04
C GLY A 102 -15.72 18.01 -2.55
N GLU A 103 -16.42 18.51 -3.56
CA GLU A 103 -17.50 17.74 -4.21
C GLU A 103 -16.95 16.53 -4.98
N VAL A 104 -17.71 15.44 -4.94
CA VAL A 104 -17.42 14.24 -5.74
C VAL A 104 -18.03 14.43 -7.12
N ILE A 105 -17.21 14.37 -8.15
CA ILE A 105 -17.62 14.54 -9.53
C ILE A 105 -17.51 13.20 -10.25
N CYS A 106 -18.62 12.76 -10.84
CA CYS A 106 -18.65 11.56 -11.68
C CYS A 106 -18.94 11.99 -13.13
N ALA A 107 -18.02 11.73 -14.06
CA ALA A 107 -18.17 12.14 -15.44
C ALA A 107 -17.55 11.13 -16.42
N TRP A 108 -18.19 10.95 -17.58
CA TRP A 108 -17.58 10.31 -18.74
C TRP A 108 -16.59 11.26 -19.41
N LYS A 109 -15.37 10.79 -19.64
CA LYS A 109 -14.29 11.53 -20.30
C LYS A 109 -13.82 10.75 -21.54
N PRO A 110 -13.76 11.40 -22.73
CA PRO A 110 -13.28 10.73 -23.94
C PRO A 110 -11.79 10.41 -23.85
N LEU A 111 -11.39 9.24 -24.36
CA LEU A 111 -9.99 8.82 -24.45
C LEU A 111 -9.36 9.37 -25.72
N ASN A 112 -8.36 10.24 -25.60
CA ASN A 112 -7.62 10.74 -26.76
C ASN A 112 -6.60 9.69 -27.22
N SER A 113 -6.60 9.33 -28.50
CA SER A 113 -5.62 8.37 -29.07
C SER A 113 -4.21 8.97 -29.11
N LYS A 114 -3.21 8.20 -28.68
CA LYS A 114 -1.78 8.59 -28.75
C LYS A 114 -1.16 8.42 -30.15
N ASN A 115 -1.83 7.73 -31.07
CA ASN A 115 -1.25 7.32 -32.37
C ASN A 115 -1.66 8.21 -33.55
N VAL A 116 -2.41 9.30 -33.35
CA VAL A 116 -2.86 10.14 -34.47
C VAL A 116 -1.89 11.31 -34.68
N THR A 117 -1.01 11.16 -35.68
CA THR A 117 -0.09 12.20 -36.18
C THR A 117 -0.59 12.81 -37.50
N MET A 118 -1.89 13.04 -37.64
CA MET A 118 -2.47 13.68 -38.83
C MET A 118 -3.11 15.03 -38.48
N LYS A 119 -2.74 16.05 -39.26
CA LYS A 119 -3.33 17.39 -39.20
C LYS A 119 -4.77 17.33 -39.71
N LYS A 120 -5.71 17.74 -38.85
CA LYS A 120 -7.01 18.39 -39.05
C LYS A 120 -7.73 18.23 -40.40
N GLU A 121 -9.01 17.87 -40.32
CA GLU A 121 -10.13 18.72 -40.76
C GLU A 121 -11.26 18.64 -39.70
N ILE A 122 -11.50 19.74 -38.98
CA ILE A 122 -12.71 19.89 -38.15
C ILE A 122 -13.74 20.49 -39.10
N ASN A 123 -14.92 19.89 -39.22
CA ASN A 123 -15.98 20.48 -40.05
C ASN A 123 -16.42 21.84 -39.47
N ASP A 124 -17.11 22.68 -40.25
CA ASP A 124 -17.55 24.02 -39.82
C ASP A 124 -18.41 24.02 -38.54
N ASN A 125 -18.90 22.85 -38.11
CA ASN A 125 -19.70 22.65 -36.91
C ASN A 125 -18.90 22.19 -35.68
N GLY A 126 -17.57 22.11 -35.76
CA GLY A 126 -16.71 21.79 -34.60
C GLY A 126 -16.57 20.29 -34.27
N TYR A 127 -17.13 19.40 -35.09
CA TYR A 127 -17.06 17.95 -34.89
C TYR A 127 -15.94 17.32 -35.73
N SER A 128 -15.29 16.29 -35.16
CA SER A 128 -14.28 15.50 -35.88
C SER A 128 -14.88 14.29 -36.63
N HIS A 129 -16.21 14.13 -36.61
CA HIS A 129 -16.91 13.11 -37.38
C HIS A 129 -17.35 13.68 -38.72
N ILE A 130 -17.15 12.91 -39.79
CA ILE A 130 -17.71 13.17 -41.11
C ILE A 130 -18.86 12.18 -41.28
N PHE A 131 -20.09 12.68 -41.25
CA PHE A 131 -21.29 11.85 -41.34
C PHE A 131 -21.84 11.81 -42.76
N GLU A 132 -22.25 10.62 -43.19
CA GLU A 132 -23.11 10.39 -44.34
C GLU A 132 -24.49 9.97 -43.84
N ALA A 133 -25.53 10.36 -44.57
CA ALA A 133 -26.88 9.86 -44.31
C ALA A 133 -26.94 8.36 -44.58
N ILE A 134 -27.56 7.62 -43.68
CA ILE A 134 -27.92 6.22 -43.93
C ILE A 134 -29.10 6.28 -44.91
N ASN A 135 -28.84 5.97 -46.18
CA ASN A 135 -29.90 5.80 -47.17
C ASN A 135 -30.56 4.43 -46.96
N GLU A 136 -31.85 4.32 -47.34
CA GLU A 136 -32.71 3.14 -47.20
C GLU A 136 -32.11 1.90 -47.90
N ASP A 137 -31.13 1.26 -47.27
CA ASP A 137 -30.82 -0.15 -47.46
C ASP A 137 -31.70 -0.94 -46.48
N ASP A 138 -32.13 -2.17 -46.83
CA ASP A 138 -32.89 -3.12 -45.97
C ASP A 138 -32.14 -3.55 -44.67
N ARG A 139 -31.16 -2.76 -44.20
CA ARG A 139 -30.33 -3.00 -43.03
C ARG A 139 -30.80 -2.16 -41.85
N ILE A 140 -31.00 -2.83 -40.73
CA ILE A 140 -31.32 -2.21 -39.45
C ILE A 140 -30.01 -1.78 -38.79
N TYR A 141 -29.95 -0.53 -38.33
CA TYR A 141 -28.81 0.05 -37.62
C TYR A 141 -29.18 0.45 -36.20
N ASP A 142 -28.28 0.22 -35.25
CA ASP A 142 -28.45 0.67 -33.86
C ASP A 142 -27.77 2.03 -33.65
N CYS A 143 -28.39 2.90 -32.84
CA CYS A 143 -27.79 4.15 -32.42
C CYS A 143 -26.78 3.90 -31.30
N ILE A 144 -25.50 4.21 -31.52
CA ILE A 144 -24.42 4.00 -30.52
C ILE A 144 -24.60 4.81 -29.22
N VAL A 145 -25.44 5.84 -29.23
CA VAL A 145 -25.63 6.74 -28.07
C VAL A 145 -26.77 6.28 -27.17
N CYS A 146 -27.86 5.77 -27.74
CA CYS A 146 -29.07 5.42 -27.00
C CYS A 146 -29.47 3.95 -27.12
N GLU A 147 -28.71 3.15 -27.87
CA GLU A 147 -28.90 1.71 -28.07
C GLU A 147 -30.25 1.31 -28.67
N ASN A 148 -30.99 2.27 -29.24
CA ASN A 148 -32.25 2.03 -29.94
C ASN A 148 -32.01 1.91 -31.44
N ILE A 149 -32.87 1.12 -32.09
CA ILE A 149 -32.90 0.98 -33.55
C ILE A 149 -33.19 2.33 -34.20
N ILE A 150 -32.40 2.66 -35.22
CA ILE A 150 -32.59 3.81 -36.09
C ILE A 150 -33.69 3.46 -37.08
N MET A 151 -34.90 3.96 -36.82
CA MET A 151 -36.08 3.73 -37.67
C MET A 151 -36.27 4.81 -38.76
N ASP A 152 -35.71 6.00 -38.56
CA ASP A 152 -35.82 7.18 -39.44
C ASP A 152 -34.43 7.58 -39.99
N GLU A 153 -34.29 8.76 -40.61
CA GLU A 153 -33.00 9.29 -41.10
C GLU A 153 -31.88 9.21 -40.03
N GLY A 154 -30.89 8.36 -40.30
CA GLY A 154 -29.73 8.12 -39.46
C GLY A 154 -28.44 8.68 -40.05
N LEU A 155 -27.43 8.86 -39.20
CA LEU A 155 -26.09 9.25 -39.60
C LEU A 155 -25.12 8.10 -39.39
N LYS A 156 -24.26 7.85 -40.37
CA LYS A 156 -23.13 6.94 -40.27
C LYS A 156 -21.84 7.70 -40.47
N CYS A 157 -20.88 7.56 -39.56
CA CYS A 157 -19.58 8.18 -39.74
C CYS A 157 -18.80 7.44 -40.85
N THR A 158 -18.23 8.19 -41.80
CA THR A 158 -17.42 7.61 -42.89
C THR A 158 -16.10 7.03 -42.41
N HIS A 159 -15.59 7.52 -41.27
CA HIS A 159 -14.31 7.11 -40.71
C HIS A 159 -14.41 5.97 -39.70
N CYS A 160 -15.20 6.11 -38.63
CA CYS A 160 -15.31 5.08 -37.59
C CYS A 160 -16.55 4.18 -37.74
N HIS A 161 -17.37 4.40 -38.77
CA HIS A 161 -18.54 3.60 -39.13
C HIS A 161 -19.63 3.47 -38.05
N ILE A 162 -19.54 4.24 -36.96
CA ILE A 162 -20.60 4.30 -35.96
C ILE A 162 -21.87 4.91 -36.56
N THR A 163 -23.00 4.39 -36.11
CA THR A 163 -24.33 4.85 -36.51
C THR A 163 -25.02 5.55 -35.34
N THR A 164 -25.72 6.65 -35.62
CA THR A 164 -26.41 7.44 -34.61
C THR A 164 -27.64 8.12 -35.18
N HIS A 165 -28.63 8.43 -34.35
CA HIS A 165 -29.68 9.38 -34.75
C HIS A 165 -29.07 10.76 -34.99
N ILE A 166 -29.66 11.54 -35.92
CA ILE A 166 -29.27 12.94 -36.15
C ILE A 166 -29.24 13.73 -34.83
N LYS A 167 -30.25 13.57 -33.98
CA LYS A 167 -30.35 14.24 -32.66
C LYS A 167 -29.29 13.74 -31.65
N CYS A 168 -28.90 12.48 -31.74
CA CYS A 168 -27.91 11.88 -30.83
C CYS A 168 -26.47 12.23 -31.20
N SER A 169 -26.23 12.68 -32.43
CA SER A 169 -24.89 13.02 -32.93
C SER A 169 -24.16 14.08 -32.11
N GLN A 170 -24.89 15.00 -31.46
CA GLN A 170 -24.33 16.06 -30.62
C GLN A 170 -23.63 15.53 -29.37
N SER A 171 -23.99 14.33 -28.91
CA SER A 171 -23.44 13.68 -27.71
C SER A 171 -22.26 12.76 -28.03
N LEU A 172 -21.86 12.65 -29.30
CA LEU A 172 -20.75 11.80 -29.70
C LEU A 172 -19.41 12.41 -29.30
N CYS A 173 -18.55 11.57 -28.74
CA CYS A 173 -17.13 11.89 -28.59
C CYS A 173 -16.48 12.04 -29.98
N ASN A 174 -15.33 12.69 -30.09
CA ASN A 174 -14.60 12.80 -31.36
C ASN A 174 -14.37 11.41 -32.01
N CYS A 175 -14.43 11.35 -33.34
CA CYS A 175 -14.25 10.15 -34.18
C CYS A 175 -12.97 9.37 -33.90
N GLU A 176 -11.96 10.03 -33.33
CA GLU A 176 -10.65 9.49 -33.00
C GLU A 176 -10.54 9.02 -31.54
N ALA A 177 -11.60 9.21 -30.73
CA ALA A 177 -11.61 8.72 -29.37
C ALA A 177 -11.75 7.20 -29.38
N CYS A 178 -10.76 6.49 -28.83
CA CYS A 178 -10.77 5.03 -28.75
C CYS A 178 -11.76 4.47 -27.70
N GLY A 179 -12.69 5.30 -27.22
CA GLY A 179 -13.66 5.01 -26.16
C GLY A 179 -13.81 6.18 -25.19
N SER A 180 -14.55 5.93 -24.11
CA SER A 180 -14.74 6.87 -23.00
C SER A 180 -14.52 6.16 -21.66
N LEU A 181 -13.89 6.86 -20.71
CA LEU A 181 -13.71 6.38 -19.34
C LEU A 181 -14.62 7.16 -18.40
N ARG A 182 -15.38 6.47 -17.54
CA ARG A 182 -16.07 7.12 -16.44
C ARG A 182 -15.10 7.29 -15.28
N ILE A 183 -14.90 8.52 -14.85
CA ILE A 183 -14.01 8.87 -13.75
C ILE A 183 -14.85 9.51 -12.65
N GLU A 184 -14.65 9.03 -11.43
CA GLU A 184 -15.07 9.69 -10.21
C GLU A 184 -13.85 10.33 -9.54
N TYR A 185 -13.90 11.62 -9.24
CA TYR A 185 -12.80 12.32 -8.57
C TYR A 185 -13.30 13.39 -7.60
N ARG A 186 -12.48 13.65 -6.58
CA ARG A 186 -12.66 14.75 -5.62
C ARG A 186 -11.37 15.57 -5.59
N TYR A 187 -11.48 16.88 -5.78
CA TYR A 187 -10.36 17.81 -5.62
C TYR A 187 -10.55 18.62 -4.34
N ILE A 188 -9.51 18.66 -3.51
CA ILE A 188 -9.49 19.45 -2.28
C ILE A 188 -8.22 20.28 -2.27
N ASP A 189 -8.36 21.61 -2.18
CA ASP A 189 -7.25 22.52 -1.93
C ASP A 189 -7.14 22.77 -0.42
N PHE A 190 -6.14 22.17 0.23
CA PHE A 190 -5.87 22.36 1.65
C PHE A 190 -4.73 23.38 1.83
N PRO A 191 -5.01 24.59 2.34
CA PRO A 191 -3.96 25.56 2.62
C PRO A 191 -3.12 25.12 3.83
N ILE A 192 -1.86 24.76 3.59
CA ILE A 192 -0.88 24.54 4.66
C ILE A 192 -0.38 25.91 5.15
N LEU A 193 -0.60 26.20 6.43
CA LEU A 193 -0.18 27.48 7.02
C LEU A 193 1.34 27.50 7.26
N PRO A 194 1.96 28.68 7.42
CA PRO A 194 3.34 28.75 7.87
C PRO A 194 3.53 28.06 9.23
N LEU A 195 4.69 27.44 9.45
CA LEU A 195 4.97 26.63 10.66
C LEU A 195 4.65 27.35 11.97
N LYS A 196 4.85 28.67 12.03
CA LYS A 196 4.54 29.52 13.18
C LYS A 196 3.11 29.39 13.70
N ASN A 197 2.16 29.07 12.82
CA ASN A 197 0.76 28.92 13.14
C ASN A 197 0.43 27.58 13.80
N TYR A 198 1.34 26.59 13.72
CA TYR A 198 1.15 25.25 14.31
C TYR A 198 1.86 25.07 15.65
N HIS A 199 2.67 26.02 16.11
CA HIS A 199 3.47 25.86 17.34
C HIS A 199 2.64 25.53 18.58
N THR A 200 1.53 26.23 18.80
CA THR A 200 0.67 25.95 19.96
C THR A 200 0.09 24.54 19.92
N LEU A 201 -0.27 24.04 18.73
CA LEU A 201 -0.77 22.68 18.57
C LEU A 201 0.35 21.65 18.81
N GLN A 202 1.55 21.92 18.30
CA GLN A 202 2.71 21.06 18.52
C GLN A 202 3.03 20.94 20.01
N ASP A 203 3.14 22.07 20.73
CA ASP A 203 3.42 22.09 22.17
C ASP A 203 2.37 21.29 22.98
N LEU A 204 1.10 21.34 22.54
CA LEU A 204 0.01 20.57 23.14
C LEU A 204 0.11 19.06 22.86
N ILE A 205 0.61 18.66 21.69
CA ILE A 205 0.80 17.24 21.32
C ILE A 205 1.96 16.62 22.12
N VAL A 206 3.02 17.39 22.40
CA VAL A 206 4.20 16.94 23.17
C VAL A 206 4.16 17.31 24.66
N ASP A 207 3.00 17.66 25.20
CA ASP A 207 2.80 17.87 26.63
C ASP A 207 3.25 16.64 27.45
N GLU A 208 3.87 16.85 28.62
CA GLU A 208 4.44 15.77 29.44
C GLU A 208 3.40 14.72 29.84
N LYS A 209 2.14 15.15 30.00
CA LYS A 209 1.02 14.28 30.35
C LYS A 209 0.32 13.67 29.12
N MET A 210 0.73 14.08 27.91
CA MET A 210 0.13 13.65 26.64
C MET A 210 -1.40 13.79 26.63
N ASN A 211 -1.94 14.81 27.33
CA ASN A 211 -3.37 14.92 27.59
C ASN A 211 -4.20 14.96 26.31
N ILE A 212 -3.75 15.76 25.33
CA ILE A 212 -4.42 15.89 24.04
C ILE A 212 -4.37 14.59 23.25
N VAL A 213 -3.23 13.91 23.23
CA VAL A 213 -3.11 12.63 22.51
C VAL A 213 -3.96 11.54 23.18
N ASN A 214 -3.98 11.50 24.50
CA ASN A 214 -4.84 10.58 25.26
C ASN A 214 -6.33 10.86 25.02
N LEU A 215 -6.71 12.14 24.84
CA LEU A 215 -8.07 12.52 24.47
C LEU A 215 -8.40 12.06 23.04
N ILE A 216 -7.51 12.33 22.08
CA ILE A 216 -7.67 11.91 20.68
C ILE A 216 -7.81 10.38 20.57
N SER A 217 -6.96 9.63 21.28
CA SER A 217 -6.99 8.16 21.34
C SER A 217 -8.35 7.61 21.79
N LYS A 218 -9.03 8.33 22.70
CA LYS A 218 -10.35 7.94 23.25
C LYS A 218 -11.53 8.43 22.42
N SER A 219 -11.41 9.60 21.81
CA SER A 219 -12.53 10.30 21.15
C SER A 219 -12.58 10.14 19.63
N CYS A 220 -11.51 9.65 19.00
CA CYS A 220 -11.45 9.51 17.54
C CYS A 220 -12.07 8.17 17.08
N ASP A 221 -12.97 8.25 16.09
CA ASP A 221 -13.48 7.07 15.39
C ASP A 221 -12.43 6.48 14.43
N THR A 222 -11.55 7.32 13.85
CA THR A 222 -10.45 6.93 12.95
C THR A 222 -9.13 6.77 13.70
N LYS A 223 -9.10 5.87 14.70
CA LYS A 223 -7.92 5.61 15.56
C LYS A 223 -6.64 5.30 14.78
N ASP A 224 -6.78 4.61 13.66
CA ASP A 224 -5.66 4.20 12.80
C ASP A 224 -4.99 5.39 12.11
N GLU A 225 -5.75 6.36 11.60
CA GLU A 225 -5.21 7.56 10.96
C GLU A 225 -4.56 8.48 11.99
N ALA A 226 -5.26 8.74 13.10
CA ALA A 226 -4.74 9.59 14.17
C ALA A 226 -3.42 9.03 14.75
N ALA A 227 -3.32 7.71 14.96
CA ALA A 227 -2.10 7.08 15.46
C ALA A 227 -0.92 7.27 14.50
N ARG A 228 -1.14 7.09 13.19
CA ARG A 228 -0.10 7.27 12.17
C ARG A 228 0.41 8.70 12.12
N GLU A 229 -0.48 9.69 12.05
CA GLU A 229 -0.10 11.09 11.95
C GLU A 229 0.64 11.58 13.20
N ILE A 230 0.16 11.21 14.39
CA ILE A 230 0.81 11.58 15.65
C ILE A 230 2.20 10.96 15.75
N VAL A 231 2.33 9.66 15.46
CA VAL A 231 3.63 8.99 15.45
C VAL A 231 4.57 9.62 14.42
N SER A 232 4.08 10.00 13.24
CA SER A 232 4.86 10.71 12.21
C SER A 232 5.42 12.03 12.73
N ILE A 233 4.57 12.86 13.34
CA ILE A 233 4.96 14.15 13.93
C ILE A 233 6.00 13.97 15.04
N LEU A 234 5.79 12.99 15.92
CA LEU A 234 6.67 12.72 17.06
C LEU A 234 8.00 12.09 16.64
N ASN A 235 8.01 11.34 15.53
CA ASN A 235 9.22 10.78 14.96
C ASN A 235 10.16 11.88 14.46
N GLU A 236 9.63 12.86 13.71
CA GLU A 236 10.40 14.05 13.29
C GLU A 236 10.97 14.86 14.48
N GLY A 237 10.29 14.78 15.63
CA GLY A 237 10.71 15.40 16.88
C GLY A 237 11.66 14.58 17.76
N ASN A 238 12.03 13.36 17.38
CA ASN A 238 12.75 12.39 18.25
C ASN A 238 12.05 12.13 19.60
N LEU A 239 10.72 12.18 19.64
CA LEU A 239 9.90 11.96 20.83
C LEU A 239 9.01 10.71 20.72
N VAL A 240 9.14 9.97 19.62
CA VAL A 240 8.34 8.77 19.34
C VAL A 240 8.54 7.65 20.36
N ILE A 241 9.78 7.35 20.76
CA ILE A 241 10.06 6.27 21.72
C ILE A 241 9.47 6.56 23.10
N PRO A 242 9.74 7.71 23.75
CA PRO A 242 9.10 8.03 25.03
C PRO A 242 7.56 8.02 24.96
N PHE A 243 7.00 8.49 23.84
CA PHE A 243 5.57 8.49 23.62
C PHE A 243 4.98 7.08 23.50
N LEU A 244 5.53 6.23 22.61
CA LEU A 244 5.05 4.86 22.42
C LEU A 244 5.26 4.02 23.68
N SER A 245 6.38 4.20 24.40
CA SER A 245 6.61 3.58 25.70
C SER A 245 5.51 3.95 26.71
N TYR A 246 5.11 5.23 26.77
CA TYR A 246 4.02 5.67 27.64
C TYR A 246 2.66 5.07 27.22
N GLN A 247 2.34 5.06 25.92
CA GLN A 247 1.09 4.46 25.42
C GLN A 247 1.05 2.95 25.72
N CYS A 248 2.15 2.23 25.52
CA CYS A 248 2.27 0.82 25.87
C CYS A 248 2.10 0.60 27.37
N LYS A 249 2.72 1.44 28.22
CA LYS A 249 2.54 1.38 29.68
C LYS A 249 1.09 1.53 30.09
N MET A 250 0.37 2.48 29.49
CA MET A 250 -1.05 2.68 29.75
C MET A 250 -1.88 1.49 29.29
N GLU A 251 -1.62 0.93 28.11
CA GLU A 251 -2.36 -0.25 27.64
C GLU A 251 -2.11 -1.48 28.53
N ILE A 252 -0.85 -1.71 28.94
CA ILE A 252 -0.48 -2.78 29.88
C ILE A 252 -1.24 -2.62 31.21
N SER A 253 -1.21 -1.42 31.80
CA SER A 253 -1.87 -1.14 33.09
C SER A 253 -3.40 -1.31 33.05
N ASN A 254 -4.02 -1.11 31.88
CA ASN A 254 -5.45 -1.27 31.68
C ASN A 254 -5.86 -2.69 31.27
N THR A 255 -4.89 -3.55 30.94
CA THR A 255 -5.14 -4.93 30.52
C THR A 255 -5.42 -5.80 31.75
N LYS A 256 -6.57 -6.49 31.75
CA LYS A 256 -6.98 -7.34 32.88
C LYS A 256 -6.35 -8.73 32.83
N THR A 257 -6.21 -9.30 31.63
CA THR A 257 -5.75 -10.67 31.42
C THR A 257 -4.63 -10.68 30.39
N HIS A 258 -3.52 -11.34 30.73
CA HIS A 258 -2.30 -11.29 29.91
C HIS A 258 -2.49 -11.89 28.51
N GLU A 259 -3.45 -12.80 28.33
CA GLU A 259 -3.73 -13.45 27.04
C GLU A 259 -4.29 -12.47 26.00
N THR A 260 -4.81 -11.33 26.44
CA THR A 260 -5.38 -10.29 25.56
C THR A 260 -4.43 -9.12 25.31
N LEU A 261 -3.30 -9.07 26.02
CA LEU A 261 -2.33 -7.98 25.95
C LEU A 261 -1.83 -7.80 24.51
N PHE A 262 -2.00 -6.59 23.97
CA PHE A 262 -1.62 -6.19 22.60
C PHE A 262 -2.17 -7.06 21.46
N ARG A 263 -3.20 -7.89 21.69
CA ARG A 263 -3.86 -8.68 20.63
C ARG A 263 -4.98 -7.92 19.92
N GLY A 264 -5.52 -6.87 20.55
CA GLY A 264 -6.57 -6.03 19.99
C GLY A 264 -6.05 -4.97 19.00
N SER A 265 -6.97 -4.27 18.34
CA SER A 265 -6.66 -3.07 17.58
C SER A 265 -6.90 -1.85 18.47
N SER A 266 -5.83 -1.19 18.87
CA SER A 266 -5.83 -0.02 19.76
C SER A 266 -5.00 1.10 19.14
N PHE A 267 -5.19 2.34 19.62
CA PHE A 267 -4.36 3.47 19.22
C PHE A 267 -2.87 3.19 19.45
N CYS A 268 -2.52 2.57 20.58
CA CYS A 268 -1.14 2.20 20.91
C CYS A 268 -0.59 1.15 19.94
N THR A 269 -1.30 0.03 19.75
CA THR A 269 -0.83 -1.04 18.84
C THR A 269 -0.69 -0.55 17.41
N LYS A 270 -1.60 0.31 16.94
CA LYS A 270 -1.52 0.95 15.61
C LYS A 270 -0.34 1.93 15.49
N GLY A 271 -0.04 2.66 16.56
CA GLY A 271 1.13 3.54 16.62
C GLY A 271 2.43 2.74 16.50
N VAL A 272 2.56 1.64 17.26
CA VAL A 272 3.73 0.75 17.18
C VAL A 272 3.80 0.06 15.82
N ASP A 273 2.67 -0.41 15.26
CA ASP A 273 2.61 -1.01 13.92
C ASP A 273 3.15 -0.06 12.84
N TYR A 274 2.72 1.19 12.87
CA TYR A 274 3.17 2.20 11.92
C TYR A 274 4.66 2.51 12.09
N TYR A 275 5.12 2.67 13.34
CA TYR A 275 6.52 2.94 13.62
C TYR A 275 7.43 1.79 13.18
N MET A 276 7.06 0.54 13.50
CA MET A 276 7.79 -0.65 13.03
C MET A 276 7.83 -0.72 11.51
N LYS A 277 6.75 -0.38 10.79
CA LYS A 277 6.75 -0.36 9.32
C LYS A 277 7.73 0.65 8.73
N ILE A 278 7.94 1.79 9.40
CA ILE A 278 8.90 2.80 8.94
C ILE A 278 10.33 2.32 9.18
N ILE A 279 10.63 1.90 10.41
CA ILE A 279 12.02 1.65 10.85
C ILE A 279 12.52 0.27 10.42
N CYS A 280 11.66 -0.75 10.39
CA CYS A 280 12.06 -2.12 10.05
C CYS A 280 12.09 -2.41 8.55
N LYS A 281 11.88 -1.43 7.67
CA LYS A 281 11.80 -1.68 6.22
C LYS A 281 13.06 -2.37 5.69
N ASP A 282 14.23 -1.79 5.97
CA ASP A 282 15.50 -2.33 5.48
C ASP A 282 15.89 -3.60 6.25
N TYR A 283 15.59 -3.65 7.55
CA TYR A 283 15.76 -4.85 8.37
C TYR A 283 14.97 -6.05 7.83
N LEU A 284 13.71 -5.88 7.43
CA LEU A 284 12.89 -6.95 6.86
C LEU A 284 13.43 -7.44 5.52
N GLU A 285 13.86 -6.52 4.64
CA GLU A 285 14.41 -6.88 3.33
C GLU A 285 15.69 -7.71 3.49
N GLU A 286 16.58 -7.31 4.40
CA GLU A 286 17.82 -8.02 4.68
C GLU A 286 17.58 -9.36 5.39
N THR A 287 16.59 -9.44 6.28
CA THR A 287 16.32 -10.62 7.11
C THR A 287 15.54 -11.70 6.38
N ILE A 288 14.47 -11.35 5.65
CA ILE A 288 13.57 -12.33 5.03
C ILE A 288 13.31 -12.08 3.53
N GLY A 289 13.66 -10.91 2.99
CA GLY A 289 13.32 -10.52 1.61
C GLY A 289 13.86 -11.50 0.56
N ALA A 290 15.16 -11.81 0.62
CA ALA A 290 15.78 -12.77 -0.30
C ALA A 290 15.20 -14.19 -0.18
N ILE A 291 14.85 -14.61 1.04
CA ILE A 291 14.31 -15.95 1.31
C ILE A 291 12.90 -16.07 0.75
N ILE A 292 12.05 -15.06 0.97
CA ILE A 292 10.69 -15.02 0.40
C ILE A 292 10.75 -15.08 -1.13
N LYS A 293 11.61 -14.27 -1.76
CA LYS A 293 11.82 -14.31 -3.23
C LYS A 293 12.21 -15.71 -3.71
N ARG A 294 13.10 -16.39 -2.96
CA ARG A 294 13.52 -17.76 -3.29
C ARG A 294 12.39 -18.76 -3.17
N ILE A 295 11.64 -18.73 -2.05
CA ILE A 295 10.49 -19.63 -1.80
C ILE A 295 9.45 -19.50 -2.92
N VAL A 296 9.11 -18.26 -3.29
CA VAL A 296 8.14 -17.98 -4.35
C VAL A 296 8.62 -18.55 -5.69
N LYS A 297 9.90 -18.38 -6.03
CA LYS A 297 10.49 -18.86 -7.29
C LYS A 297 10.58 -20.39 -7.39
N GLN A 298 10.69 -21.10 -6.27
CA GLN A 298 10.84 -22.55 -6.25
C GLN A 298 9.53 -23.31 -6.55
N HIS A 299 8.37 -22.69 -6.34
CA HIS A 299 7.05 -23.27 -6.65
C HIS A 299 6.76 -24.66 -6.04
N LYS A 300 7.50 -25.07 -4.99
CA LYS A 300 7.28 -26.33 -4.27
C LYS A 300 5.89 -26.34 -3.61
N ASP A 301 5.27 -27.51 -3.58
CA ASP A 301 4.02 -27.69 -2.83
C ASP A 301 4.32 -27.88 -1.35
N CYS A 302 3.49 -27.24 -0.52
CA CYS A 302 3.58 -27.25 0.94
C CYS A 302 2.21 -27.50 1.56
N GLU A 303 1.20 -27.90 0.78
CA GLU A 303 -0.13 -28.15 1.30
C GLU A 303 -0.11 -29.36 2.25
N ILE A 304 -0.50 -29.10 3.49
CA ILE A 304 -0.57 -30.09 4.57
C ILE A 304 -1.98 -30.29 5.10
N ASP A 305 -2.98 -29.59 4.57
CA ASP A 305 -4.39 -29.83 4.85
C ASP A 305 -4.94 -30.84 3.83
N PRO A 306 -5.31 -32.07 4.24
CA PRO A 306 -5.80 -33.09 3.32
C PRO A 306 -7.00 -32.63 2.49
N SER A 307 -7.86 -31.74 3.06
CA SER A 307 -9.04 -31.22 2.38
C SER A 307 -8.75 -30.21 1.26
N LYS A 308 -7.49 -29.77 1.14
CA LYS A 308 -7.04 -28.76 0.17
C LYS A 308 -6.04 -29.28 -0.85
N LEU A 309 -5.70 -30.57 -0.80
CA LEU A 309 -4.82 -31.19 -1.78
C LEU A 309 -5.46 -31.15 -3.18
N LEU A 310 -4.63 -30.91 -4.19
CA LEU A 310 -5.04 -30.84 -5.60
C LEU A 310 -4.39 -31.99 -6.39
N ASN A 311 -5.14 -32.57 -7.32
CA ASN A 311 -4.60 -33.52 -8.29
C ASN A 311 -3.86 -32.82 -9.44
N GLU A 312 -3.27 -33.59 -10.36
CA GLU A 312 -2.52 -33.05 -11.52
C GLU A 312 -3.37 -32.17 -12.44
N SER A 313 -4.68 -32.41 -12.51
CA SER A 313 -5.66 -31.60 -13.23
C SER A 313 -6.09 -30.32 -12.48
N GLY A 314 -5.62 -30.11 -11.25
CA GLY A 314 -5.93 -28.94 -10.44
C GLY A 314 -7.27 -29.00 -9.69
N GLU A 315 -7.85 -30.20 -9.55
CA GLU A 315 -9.09 -30.44 -8.82
C GLU A 315 -8.81 -30.93 -7.40
N TYR A 316 -9.70 -30.60 -6.45
CA TYR A 316 -9.57 -31.08 -5.08
C TYR A 316 -9.66 -32.60 -4.98
N ILE A 317 -8.70 -33.19 -4.25
CA ILE A 317 -8.73 -34.61 -3.92
C ILE A 317 -9.74 -34.82 -2.80
N LEU A 318 -10.88 -35.44 -3.13
CA LEU A 318 -11.91 -35.78 -2.14
C LEU A 318 -11.41 -36.91 -1.23
N ASN A 319 -11.58 -36.74 0.08
CA ASN A 319 -11.22 -37.73 1.11
C ASN A 319 -9.75 -38.18 1.07
N ALA A 320 -8.81 -37.26 0.82
CA ALA A 320 -7.40 -37.58 1.01
C ALA A 320 -7.16 -37.99 2.48
N GLU A 321 -6.76 -39.25 2.70
CA GLU A 321 -6.49 -39.79 4.04
C GLU A 321 -5.09 -39.39 4.53
N GLU A 322 -4.14 -39.19 3.60
CA GLU A 322 -2.75 -38.89 3.90
C GLU A 322 -2.22 -37.71 3.08
N VAL A 323 -1.37 -36.90 3.71
CA VAL A 323 -0.64 -35.78 3.09
C VAL A 323 0.69 -36.31 2.56
N PRO A 324 1.12 -35.94 1.34
CA PRO A 324 2.44 -36.30 0.84
C PRO A 324 3.56 -35.86 1.81
N GLU A 325 4.45 -36.79 2.18
CA GLU A 325 5.58 -36.49 3.08
C GLU A 325 6.48 -35.37 2.54
N GLU A 326 6.63 -35.29 1.21
CA GLU A 326 7.38 -34.23 0.53
C GLU A 326 6.81 -32.83 0.83
N ASN A 327 5.47 -32.67 0.87
CA ASN A 327 4.84 -31.39 1.19
C ASN A 327 5.16 -30.95 2.62
N ILE A 328 5.14 -31.92 3.55
CA ILE A 328 5.46 -31.68 4.96
C ILE A 328 6.93 -31.26 5.08
N GLU A 329 7.86 -31.96 4.41
CA GLU A 329 9.28 -31.62 4.50
C GLU A 329 9.59 -30.29 3.80
N ASN A 330 8.95 -29.97 2.68
CA ASN A 330 9.07 -28.67 2.02
C ASN A 330 8.64 -27.53 2.96
N LEU A 331 7.50 -27.69 3.65
CA LEU A 331 7.04 -26.70 4.61
C LEU A 331 7.99 -26.55 5.80
N LYS A 332 8.51 -27.67 6.34
CA LYS A 332 9.50 -27.67 7.41
C LYS A 332 10.79 -26.96 6.97
N GLU A 333 11.31 -27.27 5.78
CA GLU A 333 12.50 -26.63 5.20
C GLU A 333 12.33 -25.10 5.12
N TYR A 334 11.24 -24.63 4.51
CA TYR A 334 11.00 -23.18 4.40
C TYR A 334 10.80 -22.49 5.74
N SER A 335 10.13 -23.17 6.67
CA SER A 335 9.89 -22.67 8.02
C SER A 335 11.19 -22.51 8.82
N ARG A 336 12.09 -23.50 8.75
CA ARG A 336 13.43 -23.44 9.37
C ARG A 336 14.22 -22.26 8.82
N ILE A 337 14.36 -22.19 7.50
CA ILE A 337 15.20 -21.16 6.86
C ILE A 337 14.73 -19.74 7.19
N ILE A 338 13.41 -19.52 7.26
CA ILE A 338 12.86 -18.21 7.65
C ILE A 338 13.20 -17.88 9.12
N LEU A 339 12.94 -18.79 10.06
CA LEU A 339 13.21 -18.52 11.48
C LEU A 339 14.70 -18.40 11.77
N ASP A 340 15.52 -19.28 11.18
CA ASP A 340 16.97 -19.26 11.35
C ASP A 340 17.53 -17.91 10.88
N SER A 341 17.08 -17.41 9.72
CA SER A 341 17.49 -16.09 9.22
C SER A 341 17.06 -14.94 10.13
N ILE A 342 15.85 -15.01 10.70
CA ILE A 342 15.39 -14.03 11.69
C ILE A 342 16.34 -14.00 12.89
N PHE A 343 16.73 -15.16 13.41
CA PHE A 343 17.59 -15.26 14.57
C PHE A 343 19.02 -14.79 14.28
N GLU A 344 19.56 -15.16 13.12
CA GLU A 344 20.90 -14.77 12.66
C GLU A 344 21.04 -13.26 12.48
N ASN A 345 19.98 -12.57 12.07
CA ASN A 345 19.98 -11.12 11.88
C ASN A 345 19.58 -10.31 13.12
N SER A 346 19.48 -10.93 14.30
CA SER A 346 19.12 -10.24 15.55
C SER A 346 19.97 -8.99 15.87
N THR A 347 21.26 -8.98 15.51
CA THR A 347 22.17 -7.86 15.77
C THR A 347 21.95 -6.64 14.89
N LYS A 348 21.14 -6.77 13.82
CA LYS A 348 20.78 -5.67 12.91
C LYS A 348 19.42 -5.07 13.27
N PHE A 349 18.81 -5.53 14.36
CA PHE A 349 17.53 -5.01 14.79
C PHE A 349 17.66 -3.52 15.18
N PRO A 350 16.70 -2.65 14.82
CA PRO A 350 16.84 -1.22 15.07
C PRO A 350 16.93 -0.86 16.56
N GLU A 351 17.96 -0.09 16.94
CA GLU A 351 18.23 0.30 18.33
C GLU A 351 17.04 1.02 18.99
N GLU A 352 16.32 1.84 18.22
CA GLU A 352 15.15 2.57 18.72
C GLU A 352 14.02 1.62 19.15
N LEU A 353 13.86 0.49 18.45
CA LEU A 353 12.89 -0.53 18.81
C LEU A 353 13.40 -1.44 19.94
N GLU A 354 14.71 -1.66 20.05
CA GLU A 354 15.28 -2.36 21.21
C GLU A 354 14.96 -1.61 22.51
N GLU A 355 15.05 -0.28 22.51
CA GLU A 355 14.69 0.56 23.66
C GLU A 355 13.19 0.45 23.97
N LEU A 356 12.33 0.58 22.97
CA LEU A 356 10.87 0.45 23.14
C LEU A 356 10.49 -0.93 23.70
N PHE A 357 11.05 -2.00 23.13
CA PHE A 357 10.75 -3.37 23.54
C PHE A 357 11.29 -3.70 24.93
N SER A 358 12.46 -3.17 25.31
CA SER A 358 12.97 -3.28 26.67
C SER A 358 12.01 -2.64 27.68
N ASN A 359 11.52 -1.42 27.40
CA ASN A 359 10.51 -0.75 28.24
C ASN A 359 9.21 -1.56 28.34
N ILE A 360 8.72 -2.11 27.22
CA ILE A 360 7.51 -2.95 27.22
C ILE A 360 7.70 -4.21 28.09
N GLN A 361 8.86 -4.86 28.02
CA GLN A 361 9.15 -6.01 28.87
C GLN A 361 9.08 -5.66 30.35
N GLU A 362 9.73 -4.57 30.76
CA GLU A 362 9.72 -4.11 32.16
C GLU A 362 8.29 -3.86 32.65
N TYR A 363 7.50 -3.09 31.90
CA TYR A 363 6.11 -2.79 32.28
C TYR A 363 5.24 -4.05 32.33
N ALA A 364 5.44 -5.01 31.43
CA ALA A 364 4.67 -6.24 31.41
C ALA A 364 5.02 -7.17 32.58
N ILE A 365 6.31 -7.24 32.95
CA ILE A 365 6.78 -7.97 34.14
C ILE A 365 6.21 -7.33 35.42
N GLU A 366 6.22 -6.00 35.52
CA GLU A 366 5.67 -5.27 36.66
C GLU A 366 4.16 -5.52 36.83
N GLN A 367 3.40 -5.55 35.72
CA GLN A 367 1.96 -5.74 35.74
C GLN A 367 1.53 -7.19 35.98
N PHE A 368 2.29 -8.17 35.47
CA PHE A 368 1.95 -9.59 35.55
C PHE A 368 3.12 -10.43 36.09
N PRO A 369 3.55 -10.21 37.35
CA PRO A 369 4.75 -10.84 37.91
C PRO A 369 4.66 -12.37 38.01
N ASP A 370 3.46 -12.93 38.13
CA ASP A 370 3.23 -14.37 38.25
C ASP A 370 3.28 -15.12 36.90
N VAL A 371 3.32 -14.38 35.79
CA VAL A 371 3.25 -14.95 34.43
C VAL A 371 4.66 -15.12 33.87
N LYS A 372 5.22 -16.32 34.03
CA LYS A 372 6.62 -16.65 33.70
C LYS A 372 7.07 -16.17 32.31
N ASP A 373 6.22 -16.31 31.29
CA ASP A 373 6.56 -16.00 29.90
C ASP A 373 6.06 -14.63 29.43
N ILE A 374 5.57 -13.76 30.34
CA ILE A 374 4.98 -12.46 29.97
C ILE A 374 5.96 -11.57 29.20
N ARG A 375 7.23 -11.55 29.61
CA ARG A 375 8.26 -10.75 28.97
C ARG A 375 8.50 -11.15 27.51
N TYR A 376 8.25 -12.41 27.18
CA TYR A 376 8.36 -12.89 25.80
C TYR A 376 7.06 -12.69 25.05
N SER A 377 5.91 -13.05 25.64
CA SER A 377 4.61 -12.96 24.97
C SER A 377 4.22 -11.52 24.63
N ALA A 378 4.56 -10.54 25.48
CA ALA A 378 4.33 -9.12 25.22
C ALA A 378 5.10 -8.62 23.98
N ILE A 379 6.33 -9.09 23.79
CA ILE A 379 7.15 -8.70 22.62
C ILE A 379 6.76 -9.51 21.39
N SER A 380 6.46 -10.80 21.52
CA SER A 380 5.93 -11.63 20.44
C SER A 380 4.67 -11.04 19.80
N ALA A 381 3.82 -10.38 20.59
CA ALA A 381 2.62 -9.69 20.11
C ALA A 381 2.92 -8.54 19.14
N PHE A 382 4.14 -7.99 19.14
CA PHE A 382 4.61 -7.01 18.16
C PHE A 382 5.48 -7.67 17.09
N ILE A 383 6.62 -8.23 17.49
CA ILE A 383 7.66 -8.63 16.53
C ILE A 383 7.21 -9.78 15.62
N PHE A 384 6.47 -10.76 16.13
CA PHE A 384 5.96 -11.86 15.31
C PHE A 384 4.55 -11.57 14.81
N LEU A 385 3.61 -11.24 15.70
CA LEU A 385 2.21 -11.06 15.32
C LEU A 385 1.95 -9.86 14.40
N ARG A 386 2.72 -8.78 14.52
CA ARG A 386 2.46 -7.52 13.80
C ARG A 386 3.52 -7.17 12.76
N LEU A 387 4.73 -7.71 12.87
CA LEU A 387 5.80 -7.49 11.90
C LEU A 387 6.06 -8.72 11.02
N PHE A 388 6.66 -9.79 11.56
CA PHE A 388 7.11 -10.91 10.73
C PHE A 388 5.97 -11.74 10.12
N SER A 389 4.99 -12.19 10.91
CA SER A 389 3.89 -13.01 10.39
C SER A 389 3.10 -12.28 9.29
N PRO A 390 2.74 -10.99 9.44
CA PRO A 390 2.12 -10.22 8.35
C PRO A 390 3.05 -9.98 7.15
N ALA A 391 4.35 -9.76 7.36
CA ALA A 391 5.33 -9.59 6.28
C ALA A 391 5.54 -10.86 5.47
N ILE A 392 5.48 -12.04 6.11
CA ILE A 392 5.53 -13.34 5.43
C ILE A 392 4.20 -13.59 4.70
N LEU A 393 3.06 -13.31 5.34
CA LEU A 393 1.74 -13.57 4.78
C LEU A 393 1.45 -12.69 3.55
N ASN A 394 1.82 -11.41 3.62
CA ASN A 394 1.55 -10.42 2.58
C ASN A 394 2.82 -9.59 2.26
N PRO A 395 3.85 -10.20 1.67
CA PRO A 395 5.15 -9.56 1.44
C PRO A 395 5.09 -8.31 0.56
N GLN A 396 4.09 -8.23 -0.33
CA GLN A 396 3.83 -7.05 -1.15
C GLN A 396 3.50 -5.80 -0.31
N LEU A 397 2.76 -5.96 0.79
CA LEU A 397 2.39 -4.84 1.67
C LEU A 397 3.58 -4.27 2.45
N PHE A 398 4.66 -5.04 2.54
CA PHE A 398 5.92 -4.66 3.20
C PHE A 398 7.02 -4.31 2.18
N GLY A 399 6.72 -4.33 0.88
CA GLY A 399 7.67 -4.02 -0.19
C GLY A 399 8.78 -5.06 -0.36
N LEU A 400 8.56 -6.30 0.08
CA LEU A 400 9.54 -7.39 -0.02
C LEU A 400 9.52 -8.05 -1.40
N ILE A 401 8.38 -8.04 -2.08
CA ILE A 401 8.23 -8.52 -3.46
C ILE A 401 7.31 -7.60 -4.26
N ASP A 402 7.62 -7.42 -5.54
CA ASP A 402 6.79 -6.68 -6.49
C ASP A 402 5.93 -7.62 -7.37
N GLU A 403 6.27 -8.92 -7.38
CA GLU A 403 5.59 -9.93 -8.19
C GLU A 403 4.20 -10.26 -7.65
N ILE A 404 3.25 -10.54 -8.55
CA ILE A 404 1.92 -11.03 -8.19
C ILE A 404 2.02 -12.52 -7.87
N LEU A 405 1.70 -12.85 -6.62
CA LEU A 405 1.70 -14.23 -6.14
C LEU A 405 0.56 -15.05 -6.73
N LYS A 406 0.88 -16.29 -7.13
CA LYS A 406 -0.11 -17.31 -7.51
C LYS A 406 -0.75 -17.93 -6.27
N THR A 407 -1.91 -18.57 -6.44
CA THR A 407 -2.66 -19.24 -5.37
C THR A 407 -1.78 -20.17 -4.52
N ARG A 408 -0.93 -20.98 -5.15
CA ARG A 408 0.00 -21.88 -4.44
C ARG A 408 1.01 -21.13 -3.58
N GLU A 409 1.62 -20.08 -4.11
CA GLU A 409 2.62 -19.29 -3.38
C GLU A 409 2.00 -18.57 -2.18
N VAL A 410 0.81 -17.99 -2.36
CA VAL A 410 0.01 -17.40 -1.26
C VAL A 410 -0.26 -18.44 -0.19
N ARG A 411 -0.64 -19.66 -0.58
CA ARG A 411 -0.92 -20.76 0.35
C ARG A 411 0.34 -21.20 1.11
N THR A 412 1.46 -21.38 0.43
CA THR A 412 2.75 -21.71 1.05
C THR A 412 3.16 -20.65 2.08
N LEU A 413 3.13 -19.36 1.71
CA LEU A 413 3.44 -18.27 2.63
C LEU A 413 2.45 -18.18 3.81
N THR A 414 1.18 -18.52 3.59
CA THR A 414 0.19 -18.60 4.66
C THR A 414 0.56 -19.68 5.67
N LEU A 415 0.98 -20.86 5.22
CA LEU A 415 1.37 -21.96 6.10
C LEU A 415 2.65 -21.64 6.88
N ILE A 416 3.63 -21.01 6.24
CA ILE A 416 4.87 -20.55 6.90
C ILE A 416 4.53 -19.48 7.95
N SER A 417 3.73 -18.47 7.59
CA SER A 417 3.30 -17.41 8.51
C SER A 417 2.55 -17.99 9.71
N LYS A 418 1.68 -18.98 9.51
CA LYS A 418 1.00 -19.70 10.58
C LYS A 418 1.96 -20.45 11.48
N PHE A 419 2.93 -21.17 10.93
CA PHE A 419 3.94 -21.87 11.72
C PHE A 419 4.76 -20.89 12.58
N VAL A 420 5.22 -19.79 11.98
CA VAL A 420 5.96 -18.72 12.70
C VAL A 420 5.10 -18.17 13.84
N GLN A 421 3.82 -17.87 13.57
CA GLN A 421 2.91 -17.35 14.58
C GLN A 421 2.61 -18.35 15.69
N GLN A 422 2.42 -19.63 15.36
CA GLN A 422 2.16 -20.69 16.35
C GLN A 422 3.37 -20.87 17.27
N THR A 423 4.58 -20.88 16.71
CA THR A 423 5.82 -20.94 17.49
C THR A 423 5.96 -19.71 18.40
N ALA A 424 5.65 -18.51 17.88
CA ALA A 424 5.73 -17.26 18.63
C ALA A 424 4.69 -17.11 19.76
N ASN A 425 3.65 -17.94 19.77
CA ASN A 425 2.68 -17.99 20.87
C ASN A 425 3.25 -18.70 22.12
N LEU A 426 4.42 -19.35 22.01
CA LEU A 426 5.17 -19.97 23.12
C LEU A 426 4.42 -21.09 23.86
N VAL A 427 3.41 -21.68 23.22
CA VAL A 427 2.62 -22.78 23.76
C VAL A 427 2.62 -23.96 22.80
N GLU A 428 2.66 -25.17 23.35
CA GLU A 428 2.47 -26.38 22.54
C GLU A 428 1.02 -26.44 22.06
N SER A 429 0.82 -26.61 20.74
CA SER A 429 -0.51 -26.79 20.18
C SER A 429 -1.05 -28.17 20.57
N LYS A 430 -1.70 -28.25 21.73
CA LYS A 430 -2.26 -29.51 22.25
C LYS A 430 -3.71 -29.77 21.82
N ASN A 431 -4.42 -28.76 21.28
CA ASN A 431 -5.81 -28.87 20.80
C ASN A 431 -6.16 -27.68 19.88
N SER A 432 -5.63 -27.66 18.65
CA SER A 432 -5.98 -26.63 17.67
C SER A 432 -7.27 -27.00 16.93
N LYS A 433 -8.03 -25.98 16.48
CA LYS A 433 -9.08 -26.13 15.45
C LYS A 433 -8.53 -26.60 14.09
N GLU A 434 -7.23 -26.83 13.99
CA GLU A 434 -6.47 -27.08 12.77
C GLU A 434 -5.56 -28.29 12.99
N GLU A 435 -6.17 -29.48 13.11
CA GLU A 435 -5.46 -30.74 13.41
C GLU A 435 -4.33 -31.05 12.42
N TYR A 436 -4.48 -30.63 11.16
CA TYR A 436 -3.46 -30.79 10.13
C TYR A 436 -2.10 -30.13 10.46
N MET A 437 -2.08 -29.11 11.34
CA MET A 437 -0.82 -28.47 11.77
C MET A 437 -0.05 -29.30 12.81
N ASN A 438 -0.66 -30.34 13.39
CA ASN A 438 -0.03 -31.14 14.45
C ASN A 438 1.25 -31.83 14.00
N VAL A 439 1.42 -32.08 12.69
CA VAL A 439 2.64 -32.64 12.10
C VAL A 439 3.88 -31.75 12.29
N LEU A 440 3.69 -30.49 12.67
CA LEU A 440 4.76 -29.52 12.95
C LEU A 440 5.03 -29.34 14.45
N ASN A 441 4.29 -30.00 15.34
CA ASN A 441 4.38 -29.76 16.79
C ASN A 441 5.79 -30.00 17.36
N ASP A 442 6.50 -31.02 16.90
CA ASP A 442 7.86 -31.29 17.36
C ASP A 442 8.83 -30.18 16.95
N LEU A 443 8.69 -29.67 15.72
CA LEU A 443 9.48 -28.54 15.22
C LEU A 443 9.13 -27.25 15.99
N ILE A 444 7.85 -27.02 16.29
CA ILE A 444 7.42 -25.88 17.12
C ILE A 444 8.12 -25.93 18.49
N LYS A 445 8.15 -27.09 19.15
CA LYS A 445 8.80 -27.27 20.45
C LYS A 445 10.29 -26.97 20.40
N GLU A 446 10.96 -27.35 19.32
CA GLU A 446 12.38 -27.09 19.09
C GLU A 446 12.69 -25.58 18.97
N TYR A 447 11.79 -24.83 18.33
CA TYR A 447 12.01 -23.41 18.04
C TYR A 447 11.54 -22.44 19.15
N ILE A 448 10.64 -22.84 20.05
CA ILE A 448 10.19 -21.99 21.18
C ILE A 448 11.37 -21.42 22.00
N PRO A 449 12.37 -22.21 22.44
CA PRO A 449 13.53 -21.68 23.16
C PRO A 449 14.34 -20.67 22.34
N GLN A 450 14.44 -20.87 21.02
CA GLN A 450 15.18 -19.99 20.13
C GLN A 450 14.46 -18.64 19.97
N ILE A 451 13.13 -18.63 19.88
CA ILE A 451 12.33 -17.40 19.91
C ILE A 451 12.61 -16.61 21.19
N LYS A 452 12.65 -17.27 22.36
CA LYS A 452 12.95 -16.59 23.63
C LYS A 452 14.35 -15.96 23.61
N LYS A 453 15.36 -16.69 23.12
CA LYS A 453 16.73 -16.19 22.96
C LYS A 453 16.81 -15.02 21.97
N TYR A 454 16.05 -15.06 20.87
CA TYR A 454 15.94 -13.97 19.92
C TYR A 454 15.31 -12.74 20.58
N ILE A 455 14.21 -12.90 21.32
CA ILE A 455 13.57 -11.80 22.03
C ILE A 455 14.54 -11.16 23.03
N ASP A 456 15.25 -11.96 23.83
CA ASP A 456 16.28 -11.44 24.74
C ASP A 456 17.38 -10.66 24.00
N SER A 457 17.70 -11.05 22.75
CA SER A 457 18.71 -10.39 21.94
C SER A 457 18.29 -9.03 21.40
N ILE A 458 17.00 -8.79 21.20
CA ILE A 458 16.43 -7.53 20.68
C ILE A 458 15.82 -6.66 21.79
N THR A 459 16.04 -7.03 23.06
CA THR A 459 15.64 -6.24 24.24
C THR A 459 16.83 -6.00 25.18
N ARG A 460 18.00 -5.70 24.60
CA ARG A 460 19.26 -5.54 25.33
C ARG A 460 19.42 -4.16 25.95
N ILE A 461 18.86 -3.13 25.31
CA ILE A 461 19.05 -1.73 25.70
C ILE A 461 18.10 -1.35 26.83
N GLN A 462 18.60 -1.39 28.07
CA GLN A 462 17.94 -0.77 29.22
C GLN A 462 18.33 0.71 29.32
N HIS A 463 17.90 1.52 28.37
CA HIS A 463 17.90 2.97 28.58
C HIS A 463 16.58 3.38 29.22
N ARG A 464 16.63 3.78 30.50
CA ARG A 464 15.61 4.65 31.08
C ARG A 464 15.69 5.98 30.33
N SER A 465 15.05 6.08 29.19
CA SER A 465 14.64 7.36 28.64
C SER A 465 13.61 7.94 29.61
N ASN A 466 14.11 8.50 30.72
CA ASN A 466 13.41 9.56 31.40
C ASN A 466 13.07 10.56 30.30
N ILE A 467 11.79 10.91 30.17
CA ILE A 467 11.38 12.11 29.46
C ILE A 467 12.22 13.22 30.11
N LYS A 468 13.36 13.57 29.50
CA LYS A 468 14.21 14.62 30.03
C LYS A 468 13.38 15.88 29.87
N PRO A 469 13.04 16.59 30.96
CA PRO A 469 12.33 17.84 30.84
C PRO A 469 13.18 18.77 29.96
N LYS A 470 12.59 19.16 28.83
CA LYS A 470 13.12 20.07 27.79
C LYS A 470 14.34 19.56 27.01
N LYS A 471 14.05 19.11 25.78
CA LYS A 471 14.34 19.97 24.62
C LYS A 471 13.01 20.31 23.97
N ILE A 472 12.62 21.58 24.09
CA ILE A 472 11.56 22.15 23.27
C ILE A 472 11.85 21.73 21.82
N PHE A 473 10.84 21.29 21.07
CA PHE A 473 10.89 20.95 19.64
C PHE A 473 11.79 21.91 18.82
N PHE A 474 11.84 23.18 19.25
CA PHE A 474 12.73 24.25 18.82
C PHE A 474 14.23 23.92 18.69
N GLY A 475 14.82 23.03 19.50
CA GLY A 475 16.25 22.70 19.39
C GLY A 475 16.59 21.89 18.12
N ILE A 476 15.62 21.12 17.62
CA ILE A 476 15.75 20.25 16.46
C ILE A 476 15.42 21.03 15.18
N PHE A 477 14.38 21.87 15.22
CA PHE A 477 13.99 22.67 14.05
C PHE A 477 14.81 23.95 13.84
N LYS A 478 15.38 24.58 14.89
CA LYS A 478 16.39 25.65 14.66
C LYS A 478 17.62 25.13 13.90
N LYS A 479 17.95 23.84 13.99
CA LYS A 479 18.99 23.23 13.14
C LYS A 479 18.51 23.11 11.69
N LYS A 480 17.30 22.57 11.46
CA LYS A 480 16.73 22.47 10.10
C LYS A 480 16.48 23.84 9.44
N GLU A 481 15.97 24.86 10.15
CA GLU A 481 15.83 26.24 9.63
C GLU A 481 17.18 26.86 9.27
N ASN A 482 18.22 26.65 10.08
CA ASN A 482 19.58 27.11 9.77
C ASN A 482 20.22 26.35 8.61
N GLU A 483 19.84 25.09 8.37
CA GLU A 483 20.29 24.30 7.22
C GLU A 483 19.56 24.73 5.94
N ILE A 484 18.24 24.95 5.99
CA ILE A 484 17.43 25.42 4.87
C ILE A 484 17.81 26.87 4.49
N GLY A 485 18.02 27.76 5.46
CA GLY A 485 18.48 29.12 5.22
C GLY A 485 19.89 29.20 4.59
N LYS A 486 20.78 28.24 4.91
CA LYS A 486 22.11 28.13 4.27
C LYS A 486 22.05 27.64 2.82
N PHE A 487 21.00 26.92 2.42
CA PHE A 487 20.78 26.53 1.02
C PHE A 487 20.21 27.69 0.19
N GLU A 488 19.37 28.53 0.78
CA GLU A 488 18.82 29.73 0.10
C GLU A 488 19.88 30.83 -0.08
N ASP A 489 20.81 31.00 0.87
CA ASP A 489 21.92 31.96 0.73
C ASP A 489 23.04 31.50 -0.21
N LYS A 490 23.08 30.22 -0.61
CA LYS A 490 24.01 29.70 -1.63
C LYS A 490 23.45 29.76 -3.07
N GLN A 491 22.20 30.18 -3.23
CA GLN A 491 21.55 30.36 -4.55
C GLN A 491 21.29 31.83 -4.91
N LYS A 492 21.86 32.79 -4.17
CA LYS A 492 21.85 34.21 -4.50
C LYS A 492 23.19 34.70 -5.02
#